data_AF-A0A7Y5K5A7-F1
#
_entry.id   AF-A0A7Y5K5A7-F1
#
_cell.length_a   1.000
_cell.length_b   1.000
_cell.length_c   1.000
_cell.angle_alpha   90.00
_cell.angle_beta   90.00
_cell.angle_gamma   90.00
#
_symmetry.space_group_name_H-M   'P 1'
#
loop_
_entity.id
_entity.type
_entity.pdbx_description
1 polymer ?
#
loop_
_entity_poly.entity_id
_entity_poly.type
_entity_poly.pdbx_seq_one_letter_code
_entity_poly.pdbx_strand_id
1 'polypeptide(L)'
;RADPAFVRRLVALYAGRAGTTPGAVGRGAPNAYGVRDLHGLVWEWTADFNSVIVADDSRSTGSGVGERDHQIFCASAAIGAADATNYAAFLRYAVRAALTGRSTMRTLGFRCASGA
;
A
#
# COMPACT_ATOMS: atom_id res chain seq x y z
N ARG A 1 -4.52 -12.84 -9.90
CA ARG A 1 -4.47 -12.76 -11.38
C ARG A 1 -3.01 -12.52 -11.77
N ALA A 2 -2.32 -13.52 -12.30
CA ALA A 2 -0.88 -13.46 -12.63
C ALA A 2 -0.64 -12.99 -14.07
N ASP A 3 -1.33 -11.93 -14.51
CA ASP A 3 -1.15 -11.38 -15.86
C ASP A 3 0.16 -10.56 -15.91
N PRO A 4 1.18 -10.99 -16.67
CA PRO A 4 2.47 -10.29 -16.71
C PRO A 4 2.38 -8.85 -17.26
N ALA A 5 1.42 -8.58 -18.15
CA ALA A 5 1.23 -7.23 -18.69
C ALA A 5 0.67 -6.27 -17.62
N PHE A 6 -0.25 -6.78 -16.79
CA PHE A 6 -0.78 -6.03 -15.65
C PHE A 6 0.29 -5.76 -14.59
N VAL A 7 1.09 -6.78 -14.23
CA VAL A 7 2.19 -6.64 -13.28
C VAL A 7 3.21 -5.60 -13.75
N ARG A 8 3.65 -5.67 -15.01
CA ARG A 8 4.56 -4.67 -15.59
C ARG A 8 3.99 -3.25 -15.53
N ARG A 9 2.70 -3.08 -15.83
CA ARG A 9 2.02 -1.78 -15.74
C ARG A 9 2.01 -1.25 -14.31
N LEU A 10 1.72 -2.11 -13.34
CA LEU A 10 1.76 -1.76 -11.92
C LEU A 10 3.16 -1.32 -11.48
N VAL A 11 4.20 -2.12 -11.77
CA VAL A 11 5.58 -1.78 -11.41
C VAL A 11 5.99 -0.43 -12.01
N ALA A 12 5.74 -0.22 -13.31
CA ALA A 12 6.05 1.05 -13.99
C ALA A 12 5.34 2.24 -13.33
N LEU A 13 4.07 2.06 -12.98
CA LEU A 13 3.27 3.11 -12.35
C LEU A 13 3.79 3.47 -10.94
N TYR A 14 4.19 2.48 -10.15
CA TYR A 14 4.72 2.71 -8.80
C TYR A 14 6.15 3.28 -8.81
N ALA A 15 6.97 2.88 -9.78
CA ALA A 15 8.31 3.43 -9.98
C ALA A 15 8.29 4.91 -10.40
N GLY A 16 7.30 5.32 -11.20
CA GLY A 16 7.17 6.70 -11.70
C GLY A 16 6.40 7.67 -10.77
N ARG A 17 6.02 7.24 -9.57
CA ARG A 17 5.07 7.99 -8.72
C ARG A 17 5.69 9.19 -7.99
N ALA A 18 7.00 9.17 -7.72
CA ALA A 18 7.66 10.21 -6.95
C ALA A 18 7.59 11.58 -7.64
N GLY A 19 7.09 12.59 -6.93
CA GLY A 19 7.10 13.99 -7.38
C GLY A 19 5.99 14.39 -8.37
N THR A 20 5.06 13.50 -8.71
CA THR A 20 3.97 13.81 -9.65
C THR A 20 2.75 14.43 -8.93
N THR A 21 2.19 15.49 -9.51
CA THR A 21 0.89 16.03 -9.08
C THR A 21 -0.20 15.06 -9.56
N PRO A 22 -1.16 14.67 -8.70
CA PRO A 22 -2.28 13.83 -9.13
C PRO A 22 -3.04 14.46 -10.30
N GLY A 23 -3.31 13.67 -11.34
CA GLY A 23 -4.10 14.10 -12.49
C GLY A 23 -5.61 14.14 -12.19
N ALA A 24 -6.41 14.28 -13.25
CA ALA A 24 -7.87 14.19 -13.13
C ALA A 24 -8.32 12.75 -12.75
N VAL A 25 -9.37 12.66 -11.93
CA VAL A 25 -10.02 11.38 -11.57
C VAL A 25 -10.67 10.71 -12.79
N GLY A 26 -10.84 9.39 -12.71
CA GLY A 26 -11.59 8.57 -13.67
C GLY A 26 -10.84 8.23 -14.96
N ARG A 27 -9.54 8.49 -15.04
CA ARG A 27 -8.72 8.23 -16.24
C ARG A 27 -8.14 6.82 -16.28
N GLY A 28 -8.01 6.16 -15.14
CA GLY A 28 -7.53 4.78 -15.06
C GLY A 28 -8.52 3.75 -15.60
N ALA A 29 -7.99 2.58 -15.99
CA ALA A 29 -8.82 1.43 -16.33
C ALA A 29 -9.63 0.97 -15.09
N PRO A 30 -10.94 0.69 -15.25
CA PRO A 30 -11.74 0.17 -14.15
C PRO A 30 -11.32 -1.26 -13.80
N ASN A 31 -11.46 -1.62 -12.53
CA ASN A 31 -11.41 -3.02 -12.11
C ASN A 31 -12.73 -3.75 -12.48
N ALA A 32 -12.85 -5.02 -12.08
CA ALA A 32 -14.04 -5.84 -12.34
C ALA A 32 -15.35 -5.26 -11.76
N TYR A 33 -15.25 -4.32 -10.81
CA TYR A 33 -16.38 -3.67 -10.15
C TYR A 33 -16.64 -2.24 -10.67
N GLY A 34 -15.99 -1.84 -11.77
CA GLY A 34 -16.13 -0.50 -12.33
C GLY A 34 -15.35 0.59 -11.58
N VAL A 35 -14.62 0.26 -10.51
CA VAL A 35 -13.86 1.21 -9.70
C VAL A 35 -12.56 1.57 -10.41
N ARG A 36 -12.30 2.87 -10.54
CA ARG A 36 -11.10 3.41 -11.20
C ARG A 36 -10.08 3.94 -10.20
N ASP A 37 -8.86 4.13 -10.69
CA ASP A 37 -7.75 4.83 -10.04
C ASP A 37 -7.20 4.20 -8.74
N LEU A 38 -7.62 2.97 -8.40
CA LEU A 38 -7.18 2.23 -7.21
C LEU A 38 -5.66 2.00 -7.13
N HIS A 39 -4.96 2.08 -8.26
CA HIS A 39 -3.51 1.88 -8.30
C HIS A 39 -2.74 3.18 -8.56
N GLY A 40 -3.37 4.22 -9.13
CA GLY A 40 -2.67 5.15 -10.03
C GLY A 40 -2.77 6.64 -9.78
N LEU A 41 -3.44 7.11 -8.71
CA LEU A 41 -3.73 8.54 -8.55
C LEU A 41 -3.23 9.11 -7.23
N VAL A 42 -3.77 8.62 -6.12
CA VAL A 42 -3.39 9.04 -4.76
C VAL A 42 -3.26 7.82 -3.85
N TRP A 43 -2.65 8.03 -2.70
CA TRP A 43 -2.75 7.15 -1.54
C TRP A 43 -4.08 7.46 -0.88
N GLU A 44 -4.69 6.47 -0.25
CA GLU A 44 -6.02 6.63 0.31
C GLU A 44 -6.00 6.20 1.76
N TRP A 45 -6.46 7.10 2.62
CA TRP A 45 -6.76 6.78 4.00
C TRP A 45 -7.85 5.71 4.07
N THR A 46 -7.64 4.76 4.98
CA THR A 46 -8.66 3.82 5.44
C THR A 46 -8.86 4.01 6.94
N ALA A 47 -10.05 3.69 7.44
CA ALA A 47 -10.37 3.84 8.87
C ALA A 47 -9.45 3.00 9.77
N ASP A 48 -8.90 1.92 9.21
CA ASP A 48 -8.05 0.92 9.84
C ASP A 48 -6.57 1.08 9.44
N PHE A 49 -6.10 2.29 9.13
CA PHE A 49 -4.72 2.51 8.65
C PHE A 49 -3.62 1.95 9.56
N ASN A 50 -3.89 1.83 10.86
CA ASN A 50 -3.00 1.33 11.91
C ASN A 50 -3.37 -0.09 12.38
N SER A 51 -4.32 -0.78 11.72
CA SER A 51 -4.74 -2.14 12.09
C SER A 51 -3.69 -3.20 11.77
N VAL A 52 -2.66 -2.83 11.00
CA VAL A 52 -1.55 -3.73 10.72
C VAL A 52 -0.47 -3.59 11.78
N ILE A 53 -0.34 -4.69 12.49
CA ILE A 53 0.65 -5.00 13.49
C ILE A 53 2.03 -4.78 12.88
N VAL A 54 2.61 -3.62 13.17
CA VAL A 54 4.06 -3.43 13.06
C VAL A 54 4.62 -4.10 14.31
N ALA A 55 5.08 -5.35 14.17
CA ALA A 55 5.96 -5.92 15.18
C ALA A 55 7.14 -4.94 15.32
N ASP A 56 7.39 -4.52 16.56
CA ASP A 56 8.54 -3.70 16.93
C ASP A 56 9.78 -4.04 16.08
N ASP A 57 10.41 -3.01 15.49
CA ASP A 57 11.84 -3.09 15.22
C ASP A 57 12.52 -3.59 16.51
N SER A 58 13.50 -4.49 16.40
CA SER A 58 14.30 -5.13 17.46
C SER A 58 14.79 -4.22 18.61
N ARG A 59 14.55 -2.91 18.54
CA ARG A 59 14.88 -1.87 19.50
C ARG A 59 13.74 -1.43 20.42
N SER A 60 12.51 -1.89 20.21
CA SER A 60 11.39 -1.54 21.07
C SER A 60 10.78 -2.81 21.66
N THR A 61 10.66 -2.84 22.97
CA THR A 61 9.89 -3.83 23.73
C THR A 61 8.59 -3.14 24.10
N GLY A 62 7.54 -3.28 23.30
CA GLY A 62 6.28 -2.61 23.67
C GLY A 62 5.00 -3.02 22.95
N SER A 63 5.03 -3.83 21.89
CA SER A 63 3.83 -4.06 21.07
C SER A 63 2.95 -5.26 21.46
N GLY A 64 3.32 -6.05 22.49
CA GLY A 64 2.43 -7.07 23.08
C GLY A 64 2.04 -8.23 22.13
N VAL A 65 2.82 -8.47 21.08
CA VAL A 65 2.52 -9.47 20.05
C VAL A 65 3.30 -10.76 20.31
N GLY A 66 2.68 -11.93 20.09
CA GLY A 66 3.31 -13.24 20.28
C GLY A 66 4.22 -13.68 19.13
N GLU A 67 5.19 -14.54 19.43
CA GLU A 67 6.22 -15.11 18.54
C GLU A 67 5.72 -15.61 17.16
N ARG A 68 4.49 -16.13 17.08
CA ARG A 68 3.89 -16.63 15.83
C ARG A 68 3.65 -15.53 14.79
N ASP A 69 3.28 -14.33 15.23
CA ASP A 69 2.96 -13.22 14.34
C ASP A 69 4.24 -12.55 13.80
N HIS A 70 5.36 -12.68 14.52
CA HIS A 70 6.70 -12.26 14.08
C HIS A 70 7.20 -13.08 12.87
N GLN A 71 6.89 -14.38 12.82
CA GLN A 71 7.32 -15.27 11.72
C GLN A 71 6.61 -14.97 10.39
N ILE A 72 5.31 -14.60 10.43
CA ILE A 72 4.55 -14.19 9.25
C ILE A 72 5.13 -12.88 8.67
N PHE A 73 5.67 -12.03 9.53
CA PHE A 73 6.26 -10.75 9.17
C PHE A 73 7.61 -10.88 8.45
N CYS A 74 8.58 -11.61 9.01
CA CYS A 74 9.87 -11.84 8.36
C CYS A 74 9.69 -12.52 6.99
N ALA A 75 8.77 -13.48 6.89
CA ALA A 75 8.45 -14.13 5.62
C ALA A 75 7.85 -13.15 4.59
N SER A 76 6.89 -12.31 4.99
CA SER A 76 6.23 -11.36 4.08
C SER A 76 7.17 -10.22 3.64
N ALA A 77 8.02 -9.75 4.55
CA ALA A 77 9.03 -8.74 4.26
C ALA A 77 10.14 -9.28 3.34
N ALA A 78 10.64 -10.51 3.59
CA ALA A 78 11.66 -11.14 2.76
C ALA A 78 11.14 -11.47 1.36
N ILE A 79 9.91 -11.98 1.24
CA ILE A 79 9.29 -12.27 -0.07
C ILE A 79 9.02 -10.98 -0.86
N GLY A 80 8.62 -9.90 -0.18
CA GLY A 80 8.42 -8.59 -0.81
C GLY A 80 9.71 -7.90 -1.26
N ALA A 81 10.84 -8.17 -0.61
CA ALA A 81 12.14 -7.59 -0.93
C ALA A 81 12.90 -8.37 -2.04
N ALA A 82 12.65 -9.67 -2.16
CA ALA A 82 13.34 -10.53 -3.13
C ALA A 82 12.73 -10.50 -4.54
N ASP A 83 11.44 -10.15 -4.68
CA ASP A 83 10.73 -10.17 -5.95
C ASP A 83 10.35 -8.75 -6.42
N ALA A 84 11.07 -8.27 -7.45
CA ALA A 84 10.81 -6.96 -8.08
C ALA A 84 9.39 -6.84 -8.66
N THR A 85 8.73 -7.96 -8.99
CA THR A 85 7.34 -7.94 -9.44
C THR A 85 6.36 -7.55 -8.33
N ASN A 86 6.80 -7.65 -7.06
CA ASN A 86 6.03 -7.31 -5.87
C ASN A 86 6.30 -5.89 -5.35
N TYR A 87 7.06 -5.07 -6.10
CA TYR A 87 7.43 -3.71 -5.71
C TYR A 87 6.24 -2.82 -5.31
N ALA A 88 5.10 -2.96 -6.00
CA ALA A 88 3.88 -2.24 -5.67
C ALA A 88 3.29 -2.62 -4.30
N ALA A 89 3.46 -3.87 -3.85
CA ALA A 89 3.05 -4.27 -2.50
C ALA A 89 4.03 -3.74 -1.44
N PHE A 90 5.32 -3.81 -1.71
CA PHE A 90 6.36 -3.26 -0.84
C PHE A 90 6.14 -1.75 -0.58
N LEU A 91 5.90 -0.95 -1.62
CA LEU A 91 5.64 0.49 -1.43
C LEU A 91 4.34 0.78 -0.68
N ARG A 92 3.28 0.01 -0.91
CA ARG A 92 2.02 0.15 -0.15
C ARG A 92 2.24 -0.12 1.34
N TYR A 93 3.03 -1.14 1.65
CA TYR A 93 3.41 -1.45 3.02
C TYR A 93 4.22 -0.32 3.65
N ALA A 94 5.30 0.12 2.99
CA ALA A 94 6.20 1.16 3.50
C ALA A 94 5.46 2.49 3.76
N VAL A 95 4.59 2.91 2.83
CA VAL A 95 3.79 4.13 3.03
C VAL A 95 2.86 3.99 4.22
N ARG A 96 2.14 2.88 4.36
CA ARG A 96 1.26 2.69 5.51
C ARG A 96 2.01 2.68 6.84
N ALA A 97 3.16 2.01 6.91
CA ALA A 97 4.00 1.95 8.11
C ALA A 97 4.57 3.33 8.51
N ALA A 98 4.79 4.22 7.54
CA ALA A 98 5.31 5.57 7.78
C ALA A 98 4.22 6.60 8.16
N LEU A 99 2.93 6.27 8.01
CA LEU A 99 1.84 7.19 8.31
C LEU A 99 1.52 7.21 9.81
N THR A 100 1.35 8.41 10.35
CA THR A 100 0.74 8.65 11.66
C THR A 100 -0.66 9.25 11.43
N GLY A 101 -1.53 9.23 12.44
CA GLY A 101 -2.87 9.83 12.33
C GLY A 101 -2.88 11.33 12.00
N ARG A 102 -1.73 12.01 12.09
CA ARG A 102 -1.56 13.43 11.74
C ARG A 102 -0.84 13.66 10.40
N SER A 103 -0.44 12.59 9.71
CA SER A 103 0.33 12.69 8.47
C SER A 103 -0.52 13.29 7.34
N THR A 104 0.08 14.17 6.54
CA THR A 104 -0.54 14.73 5.34
C THR A 104 0.47 14.70 4.20
N MET A 105 0.03 14.37 2.99
CA MET A 105 0.87 14.41 1.79
C MET A 105 0.04 14.93 0.62
N ARG A 106 0.67 15.60 -0.34
CA ARG A 106 0.02 16.06 -1.58
C ARG A 106 -0.67 14.94 -2.36
N THR A 107 -0.15 13.72 -2.21
CA THR A 107 -0.63 12.52 -2.89
C THR A 107 -1.38 11.60 -1.93
N LEU A 108 -1.91 12.09 -0.81
CA LEU A 108 -2.71 11.33 0.16
C LEU A 108 -4.10 11.94 0.28
N GLY A 109 -5.12 11.17 -0.06
CA GLY A 109 -6.53 11.52 -0.02
C GLY A 109 -7.37 10.41 0.59
N PHE A 110 -8.62 10.29 0.17
CA PHE A 110 -9.55 9.27 0.65
C PHE A 110 -10.66 9.03 -0.38
N ARG A 111 -11.44 7.96 -0.16
CA ARG A 111 -12.69 7.71 -0.86
C ARG A 111 -13.81 7.50 0.15
N CYS A 112 -14.98 8.00 -0.16
CA CYS A 112 -16.17 7.70 0.62
C CYS A 112 -16.68 6.31 0.26
N ALA A 113 -17.16 5.59 1.26
CA ALA A 113 -17.97 4.39 1.09
C ALA A 113 -19.29 4.62 1.83
N SER A 114 -20.40 4.12 1.29
CA SER A 114 -21.66 4.03 2.02
C SER A 114 -22.16 2.60 2.01
N GLY A 115 -22.90 2.23 3.06
CA GLY A 115 -23.70 1.01 3.08
C GLY A 115 -24.95 1.17 2.22
N ALA A 116 -25.62 0.03 2.02
CA ALA A 116 -27.02 -0.02 1.61
C ALA A 116 -27.93 0.14 2.83
#